data_AF-A0A848PC74-F1
#
_entry.id   AF-A0A848PC74-F1
#
_cell.length_a   1.000
_cell.length_b   1.000
_cell.length_c   1.000
_cell.angle_alpha   90.00
_cell.angle_beta   90.00
_cell.angle_gamma   90.00
#
_symmetry.space_group_name_H-M   'P 1'
#
loop_
_entity.id
_entity.type
_entity.pdbx_description
1 polymer ?
#
loop_
_entity_poly.entity_id
_entity_poly.type
_entity_poly.pdbx_seq_one_letter_code
_entity_poly.pdbx_strand_id
1 'polypeptide(L)'
;MNLPTNLDALSPDELRTLAAQLMAQVGEKDRELRYRQAKIDQLTHELAIHKRWKFGKRSEQLTSEQASLLDEAIDADLEAIETELEALLPSSKSEAKSKPKRQALPPQLPRTDIHHEPDAETCTCGCALKRIGEDISEKLDYTPGTFTVERHIRGKWVCDQCETLVQTPVPPHVIDKGIPTAGLLAHTLVSKFGDHLPLYRQERIYARAGLAIPQSTLGAWVGICGVRLQPL
;
A
#
# COMPACT_ATOMS: atom_id res chain seq x y z
N MET A 1 -72.14 -9.89 -6.95
CA MET A 1 -73.10 -8.85 -7.41
C MET A 1 -73.75 -9.42 -8.65
N ASN A 2 -75.01 -9.84 -8.56
CA ASN A 2 -75.73 -10.37 -9.72
C ASN A 2 -76.10 -9.18 -10.59
N LEU A 3 -75.43 -9.03 -11.73
CA LEU A 3 -75.76 -8.00 -12.72
C LEU A 3 -77.19 -8.22 -13.20
N PRO A 4 -78.06 -7.20 -13.24
CA PRO A 4 -79.37 -7.36 -13.84
C PRO A 4 -79.21 -7.73 -15.32
N THR A 5 -79.97 -8.74 -15.72
CA THR A 5 -79.77 -9.54 -16.93
C THR A 5 -80.09 -8.81 -18.24
N ASN A 6 -80.40 -7.52 -18.23
CA ASN A 6 -80.56 -6.73 -19.46
C ASN A 6 -80.38 -5.22 -19.20
N LEU A 7 -79.26 -4.65 -19.67
CA LEU A 7 -78.93 -3.22 -19.51
C LEU A 7 -79.79 -2.31 -20.39
N ASP A 8 -80.35 -2.83 -21.48
CA ASP A 8 -81.14 -2.07 -22.46
C ASP A 8 -82.57 -1.77 -21.98
N ALA A 9 -83.00 -2.41 -20.89
CA ALA A 9 -84.34 -2.27 -20.31
C ALA A 9 -84.41 -1.25 -19.16
N LEU A 10 -83.28 -0.65 -18.77
CA LEU A 10 -83.19 0.27 -17.63
C LEU A 10 -83.44 1.72 -18.07
N SER A 11 -84.15 2.48 -17.23
CA SER A 11 -84.35 3.90 -17.43
C SER A 11 -83.03 4.70 -17.28
N PRO A 12 -82.92 5.92 -17.85
CA PRO A 12 -81.72 6.74 -17.74
C PRO A 12 -81.27 7.01 -16.30
N ASP A 13 -82.21 7.11 -15.35
CA ASP A 13 -81.88 7.33 -13.93
C ASP A 13 -81.43 6.04 -13.23
N GLU A 14 -81.98 4.87 -13.60
CA GLU A 14 -81.49 3.56 -13.14
C GLU A 14 -80.08 3.26 -13.68
N LEU A 15 -79.76 3.66 -14.91
CA LEU A 15 -78.41 3.55 -15.47
C LEU A 15 -77.41 4.48 -14.75
N ARG A 16 -77.80 5.72 -14.41
CA ARG A 16 -76.96 6.66 -13.65
C ARG A 16 -76.66 6.15 -12.24
N THR A 17 -77.67 5.60 -11.56
CA THR A 17 -77.50 5.03 -10.22
C THR A 17 -76.62 3.78 -10.25
N LEU A 18 -76.80 2.89 -11.23
CA LEU A 18 -75.93 1.73 -11.43
C LEU A 18 -74.48 2.15 -11.75
N ALA A 19 -74.30 3.16 -12.61
CA ALA A 19 -72.97 3.69 -12.94
C ALA A 19 -72.28 4.29 -11.69
N ALA A 20 -73.01 5.03 -10.86
CA ALA A 20 -72.50 5.56 -9.60
C ALA A 20 -72.11 4.45 -8.62
N GLN A 21 -72.91 3.39 -8.52
CA GLN A 21 -72.62 2.20 -7.69
C GLN A 21 -71.37 1.46 -8.18
N LEU A 22 -71.24 1.25 -9.50
CA LEU A 22 -70.07 0.62 -10.10
C LEU A 22 -68.81 1.47 -9.93
N MET A 23 -68.88 2.79 -10.12
CA MET A 23 -67.76 3.70 -9.87
C MET A 23 -67.32 3.67 -8.40
N ALA A 24 -68.26 3.64 -7.46
CA ALA A 24 -67.96 3.48 -6.04
C ALA A 24 -67.29 2.13 -5.74
N GLN A 25 -67.78 1.04 -6.35
CA GLN A 25 -67.21 -0.30 -6.20
C GLN A 25 -65.80 -0.40 -6.81
N VAL A 26 -65.57 0.20 -7.97
CA VAL A 26 -64.24 0.27 -8.61
C VAL A 26 -63.29 1.07 -7.71
N GLY A 27 -63.72 2.22 -7.19
CA GLY A 27 -62.91 3.02 -6.27
C GLY A 27 -62.53 2.25 -4.99
N GLU A 28 -63.44 1.45 -4.45
CA GLU A 28 -63.16 0.61 -3.28
C GLU A 28 -62.18 -0.53 -3.62
N LYS A 29 -62.35 -1.16 -4.79
CA LYS A 29 -61.43 -2.19 -5.28
C LYS A 29 -60.04 -1.65 -5.56
N ASP A 30 -59.93 -0.43 -6.09
CA ASP A 30 -58.65 0.23 -6.33
C ASP A 30 -57.91 0.55 -5.02
N ARG A 31 -58.64 0.94 -3.98
CA ARG A 31 -58.07 1.13 -2.63
C ARG A 31 -57.57 -0.19 -2.06
N GLU A 32 -58.36 -1.25 -2.16
CA GLU A 32 -58.00 -2.59 -1.72
C GLU A 32 -56.76 -3.13 -2.47
N LEU A 33 -56.69 -2.89 -3.79
CA LEU A 33 -55.55 -3.26 -4.62
C LEU A 33 -54.28 -2.50 -4.22
N ARG A 34 -54.36 -1.18 -4.03
CA ARG A 34 -53.22 -0.36 -3.57
C ARG A 34 -52.72 -0.82 -2.21
N TYR A 35 -53.63 -1.10 -1.27
CA TYR A 35 -53.28 -1.61 0.05
C TYR A 35 -52.55 -2.95 -0.04
N ARG A 36 -53.09 -3.89 -0.83
CA ARG A 36 -52.46 -5.21 -1.03
C ARG A 36 -51.10 -5.10 -1.71
N GLN A 37 -50.95 -4.24 -2.72
CA GLN A 37 -49.67 -4.04 -3.41
C GLN A 37 -48.61 -3.49 -2.45
N ALA A 38 -48.95 -2.45 -1.66
CA ALA A 38 -48.04 -1.92 -0.65
C ALA A 38 -47.63 -2.98 0.37
N LYS A 39 -48.55 -3.88 0.76
CA LYS A 39 -48.24 -4.97 1.68
C LYS A 39 -47.34 -6.03 1.06
N ILE A 40 -47.54 -6.36 -0.21
CA ILE A 40 -46.66 -7.26 -0.97
C ILE A 40 -45.25 -6.67 -1.07
N ASP A 41 -45.13 -5.39 -1.40
CA ASP A 41 -43.84 -4.71 -1.53
C ASP A 41 -43.08 -4.71 -0.18
N GLN A 42 -43.79 -4.40 0.92
CA GLN A 42 -43.25 -4.46 2.27
C GLN A 42 -42.72 -5.88 2.59
N LEU A 43 -43.56 -6.90 2.43
CA LEU A 43 -43.18 -8.28 2.77
C LEU A 43 -42.05 -8.80 1.87
N THR A 44 -42.03 -8.39 0.60
CA THR A 44 -40.97 -8.75 -0.34
C THR A 44 -39.63 -8.13 0.09
N HIS A 45 -39.65 -6.88 0.54
CA HIS A 45 -38.48 -6.20 1.09
C HIS A 45 -37.97 -6.88 2.37
N GLU A 46 -38.87 -7.16 3.32
CA GLU A 46 -38.53 -7.88 4.56
C GLU A 46 -37.94 -9.27 4.26
N LEU A 47 -38.53 -10.02 3.33
CA LEU A 47 -38.00 -11.31 2.88
C LEU A 47 -36.63 -11.18 2.22
N ALA A 48 -36.38 -10.14 1.43
CA ALA A 48 -35.08 -9.88 0.83
C ALA A 48 -34.02 -9.60 1.90
N ILE A 49 -34.34 -8.80 2.91
CA ILE A 49 -33.46 -8.55 4.07
C ILE A 49 -33.19 -9.85 4.83
N HIS A 50 -34.23 -10.60 5.18
CA HIS A 50 -34.08 -11.87 5.89
C HIS A 50 -33.26 -12.89 5.10
N LYS A 51 -33.46 -13.00 3.78
CA LYS A 51 -32.64 -13.84 2.90
C LYS A 51 -31.18 -13.36 2.87
N ARG A 52 -30.93 -12.05 2.83
CA ARG A 52 -29.57 -11.49 2.91
C ARG A 52 -28.91 -11.77 4.27
N TRP A 53 -29.66 -11.76 5.37
CA TRP A 53 -29.11 -12.08 6.70
C TRP A 53 -28.88 -13.59 6.92
N LYS A 54 -29.75 -14.43 6.36
CA LYS A 54 -29.70 -15.90 6.55
C LYS A 54 -28.79 -16.60 5.55
N PHE A 55 -28.79 -16.14 4.29
CA PHE A 55 -28.11 -16.76 3.17
C PHE A 55 -27.14 -15.83 2.43
N GLY A 56 -27.19 -14.52 2.68
CA GLY A 56 -26.14 -13.62 2.20
C GLY A 56 -24.83 -13.91 2.94
N LYS A 57 -23.71 -13.62 2.27
CA LYS A 57 -22.38 -13.73 2.88
C LYS A 57 -22.36 -12.88 4.16
N ARG A 58 -22.33 -13.54 5.31
CA ARG A 58 -22.08 -12.89 6.59
C ARG A 58 -20.62 -12.44 6.57
N SER A 59 -20.43 -11.13 6.50
CA SER A 59 -19.16 -10.41 6.43
C SER A 59 -18.29 -10.66 5.19
N GLU A 60 -17.67 -9.57 4.74
CA GLU A 60 -16.23 -9.39 4.60
C GLU A 60 -15.35 -10.48 5.22
N GLN A 61 -15.50 -11.74 4.81
CA GLN A 61 -14.39 -12.67 4.92
C GLN A 61 -13.43 -12.29 3.80
N LEU A 62 -12.58 -11.32 4.12
CA LEU A 62 -11.30 -11.18 3.44
C LEU A 62 -10.67 -12.58 3.51
N THR A 63 -10.43 -13.17 2.34
CA THR A 63 -9.55 -14.33 2.28
C THR A 63 -8.25 -13.98 3.01
N SER A 64 -7.55 -14.95 3.61
CA SER A 64 -6.27 -14.66 4.30
C SER A 64 -5.30 -13.86 3.41
N GLU A 65 -5.38 -14.10 2.11
CA GLU A 65 -4.65 -13.37 1.06
C GLU A 65 -5.12 -11.91 0.90
N GLN A 66 -6.41 -11.60 1.05
CA GLN A 66 -6.94 -10.23 1.03
C GLN A 66 -6.75 -9.49 2.36
N ALA A 67 -6.79 -10.19 3.49
CA ALA A 67 -6.49 -9.61 4.80
C ALA A 67 -5.01 -9.17 4.86
N SER A 68 -4.11 -10.02 4.38
CA SER A 68 -2.67 -9.72 4.27
C SER A 68 -2.35 -8.47 3.44
N LEU A 69 -3.18 -8.13 2.45
CA LEU A 69 -3.00 -6.90 1.66
C LEU A 69 -3.28 -5.63 2.47
N LEU A 70 -4.16 -5.71 3.47
CA LEU A 70 -4.45 -4.61 4.38
C LEU A 70 -3.46 -4.60 5.55
N ASP A 71 -3.02 -5.78 6.02
CA ASP A 71 -2.03 -5.89 7.09
C ASP A 71 -0.71 -5.20 6.72
N GLU A 72 -0.21 -5.32 5.47
CA GLU A 72 0.99 -4.59 5.01
C GLU A 72 0.84 -3.06 5.15
N ALA A 73 -0.36 -2.52 4.90
CA ALA A 73 -0.62 -1.09 4.99
C ALA A 73 -0.80 -0.66 6.45
N ILE A 74 -1.50 -1.47 7.25
CA ILE A 74 -1.74 -1.24 8.67
C ILE A 74 -0.42 -1.30 9.46
N ASP A 75 0.45 -2.26 9.17
CA ASP A 75 1.78 -2.36 9.79
C ASP A 75 2.64 -1.15 9.47
N ALA A 76 2.63 -0.68 8.21
CA ALA A 76 3.35 0.53 7.82
C ALA A 76 2.81 1.79 8.52
N ASP A 77 1.49 1.91 8.65
CA ASP A 77 0.84 3.01 9.36
C ASP A 77 1.13 2.95 10.87
N LEU A 78 1.13 1.75 11.47
CA LEU A 78 1.51 1.55 12.87
C LEU A 78 2.97 1.92 13.13
N GLU A 79 3.90 1.48 12.29
CA GLU A 79 5.32 1.86 12.40
C GLU A 79 5.52 3.38 12.26
N ALA A 80 4.77 4.04 11.37
CA ALA A 80 4.81 5.49 11.21
C ALA A 80 4.31 6.22 12.45
N ILE A 81 3.18 5.77 13.02
CA ILE A 81 2.61 6.33 14.26
C ILE A 81 3.55 6.09 15.45
N GLU A 82 4.15 4.90 15.57
CA GLU A 82 5.13 4.60 16.62
C GLU A 82 6.35 5.52 16.53
N THR A 83 6.86 5.77 15.33
CA THR A 83 7.99 6.68 15.09
C THR A 83 7.65 8.12 15.46
N GLU A 84 6.45 8.59 15.09
CA GLU A 84 5.97 9.93 15.45
C GLU A 84 5.77 10.07 16.96
N LEU A 85 5.23 9.05 17.61
CA LEU A 85 5.02 9.02 19.06
C LEU A 85 6.36 9.01 19.82
N GLU A 86 7.36 8.27 19.35
CA GLU A 86 8.70 8.24 19.96
C GLU A 86 9.44 9.58 19.79
N ALA A 87 9.16 10.33 18.72
CA ALA A 87 9.67 11.69 18.54
C ALA A 87 8.99 12.73 19.47
N LEU A 88 7.74 12.51 19.85
CA LEU A 88 6.94 13.41 20.69
C LEU A 88 7.07 13.13 22.20
N LEU A 89 7.42 11.91 22.60
CA LEU A 89 7.59 11.53 23.99
C LEU A 89 8.92 12.07 24.56
N PRO A 90 8.94 12.69 25.76
CA PRO A 90 10.19 13.03 26.40
C PRO A 90 10.96 11.73 26.69
N SER A 91 12.23 11.68 26.26
CA SER A 91 13.13 10.53 26.42
C SER A 91 13.20 10.08 27.88
N SER A 92 12.27 9.22 28.31
CA SER A 92 12.44 8.41 29.50
C SER A 92 13.62 7.49 29.21
N LYS A 93 14.55 7.39 30.16
CA LYS A 93 15.72 6.50 30.06
C LYS A 93 15.21 5.06 30.01
N SER A 94 14.82 4.59 28.84
CA SER A 94 14.57 3.19 28.58
C SER A 94 15.91 2.47 28.70
N GLU A 95 15.93 1.37 29.45
CA GLU A 95 17.02 0.39 29.43
C GLU A 95 17.53 0.22 28.01
N ALA A 96 18.85 0.20 27.84
CA ALA A 96 19.50 0.13 26.55
C ALA A 96 19.05 -1.13 25.81
N LYS A 97 17.93 -1.03 25.07
CA LYS A 97 17.55 -2.00 24.05
C LYS A 97 18.80 -2.15 23.20
N SER A 98 19.32 -3.38 23.14
CA SER A 98 20.45 -3.74 22.27
C SER A 98 20.16 -3.15 20.90
N LYS A 99 20.88 -2.09 20.52
CA LYS A 99 20.71 -1.46 19.22
C LYS A 99 20.78 -2.57 18.17
N PRO A 100 19.74 -2.78 17.35
CA PRO A 100 19.76 -3.83 16.34
C PRO A 100 21.02 -3.63 15.50
N LYS A 101 21.96 -4.57 15.61
CA LYS A 101 23.19 -4.53 14.82
C LYS A 101 22.78 -4.82 13.40
N ARG A 102 23.09 -3.88 12.50
CA ARG A 102 22.87 -4.07 11.06
C ARG A 102 23.60 -5.34 10.63
N GLN A 103 22.85 -6.32 10.15
CA GLN A 103 23.44 -7.55 9.64
C GLN A 103 24.25 -7.22 8.38
N ALA A 104 25.44 -7.80 8.28
CA ALA A 104 26.26 -7.68 7.10
C ALA A 104 25.57 -8.38 5.92
N LEU A 105 25.77 -7.85 4.70
CA LEU A 105 25.26 -8.49 3.50
C LEU A 105 25.97 -9.83 3.28
N PRO A 106 25.28 -10.85 2.75
CA PRO A 106 25.87 -12.16 2.60
C PRO A 106 27.17 -12.15 1.77
N PRO A 107 28.23 -12.87 2.18
CA PRO A 107 29.52 -12.86 1.50
C PRO A 107 29.45 -13.52 0.11
N GLN A 108 28.48 -14.40 -0.13
CA GLN A 108 28.31 -15.09 -1.41
C GLN A 108 27.77 -14.19 -2.55
N LEU A 109 27.25 -13.00 -2.23
CA LEU A 109 26.74 -12.11 -3.26
C LEU A 109 27.90 -11.47 -4.05
N PRO A 110 27.79 -11.41 -5.40
CA PRO A 110 28.79 -10.77 -6.24
C PRO A 110 28.95 -9.29 -5.87
N ARG A 111 30.20 -8.84 -5.71
CA ARG A 111 30.55 -7.48 -5.32
C ARG A 111 31.22 -6.75 -6.48
N THR A 112 30.79 -5.51 -6.69
CA THR A 112 31.40 -4.58 -7.66
C THR A 112 31.97 -3.40 -6.89
N ASP A 113 33.26 -3.15 -7.05
CA ASP A 113 33.94 -2.06 -6.37
C ASP A 113 33.78 -0.74 -7.16
N ILE A 114 33.33 0.31 -6.48
CA ILE A 114 33.12 1.66 -7.02
C ILE A 114 34.01 2.62 -6.24
N HIS A 115 35.06 3.11 -6.90
CA HIS A 115 36.06 3.97 -6.30
C HIS A 115 35.64 5.45 -6.37
N HIS A 116 35.62 6.11 -5.22
CA HIS A 116 35.44 7.55 -5.09
C HIS A 116 36.77 8.16 -4.68
N GLU A 117 37.52 8.62 -5.68
CA GLU A 117 38.85 9.22 -5.54
C GLU A 117 38.79 10.70 -5.96
N PRO A 118 39.69 11.56 -5.46
CA PRO A 118 39.73 12.96 -5.85
C PRO A 118 40.21 13.11 -7.29
N ASP A 119 39.62 14.04 -8.04
CA ASP A 119 39.96 14.27 -9.46
C ASP A 119 41.41 14.70 -9.68
N ALA A 120 42.02 15.31 -8.66
CA ALA A 120 43.42 15.73 -8.66
C ALA A 120 44.18 15.05 -7.52
N GLU A 121 45.32 14.44 -7.85
CA GLU A 121 46.27 13.89 -6.88
C GLU A 121 47.14 14.98 -6.23
N THR A 122 46.94 16.25 -6.61
CA THR A 122 47.66 17.40 -6.09
C THR A 122 46.77 18.23 -5.18
N CYS A 123 47.28 18.54 -3.98
CA CYS A 123 46.63 19.45 -3.05
C CYS A 123 46.65 20.90 -3.59
N THR A 124 45.77 21.76 -3.08
CA THR A 124 45.73 23.20 -3.38
C THR A 124 47.07 23.91 -3.11
N CYS A 125 47.88 23.37 -2.19
CA CYS A 125 49.23 23.87 -1.90
C CYS A 125 50.34 23.31 -2.82
N GLY A 126 50.00 22.54 -3.86
CA GLY A 126 50.93 22.05 -4.88
C GLY A 126 51.66 20.74 -4.54
N CYS A 127 51.44 20.19 -3.35
CA CYS A 127 52.01 18.90 -2.94
C CYS A 127 51.20 17.70 -3.45
N ALA A 128 51.85 16.56 -3.64
CA ALA A 128 51.19 15.29 -3.92
C ALA A 128 50.42 14.79 -2.68
N LEU A 129 49.17 14.39 -2.87
CA LEU A 129 48.32 13.80 -1.83
C LEU A 129 48.75 12.36 -1.57
N LYS A 130 48.69 11.94 -0.30
CA LYS A 130 48.96 10.56 0.12
C LYS A 130 47.68 9.88 0.57
N ARG A 131 47.41 8.67 0.06
CA ARG A 131 46.31 7.83 0.52
C ARG A 131 46.66 7.22 1.87
N ILE A 132 45.90 7.55 2.91
CA ILE A 132 46.13 7.08 4.29
C ILE A 132 45.17 5.95 4.69
N GLY A 133 44.08 5.76 3.97
CA GLY A 133 43.07 4.76 4.27
C GLY A 133 41.85 4.89 3.38
N GLU A 134 40.80 4.16 3.72
CA GLU A 134 39.55 4.15 2.97
C GLU A 134 38.36 3.89 3.90
N ASP A 135 37.20 4.41 3.51
CA ASP A 135 35.91 4.04 4.08
C ASP A 135 35.13 3.24 3.06
N ILE A 136 34.62 2.08 3.48
CA ILE A 136 33.85 1.17 2.62
C ILE A 136 32.40 1.18 3.07
N SER A 137 31.50 1.40 2.11
CA SER A 137 30.06 1.21 2.32
C SER A 137 29.49 0.28 1.27
N GLU A 138 28.74 -0.73 1.71
CA GLU A 138 28.07 -1.69 0.83
C GLU A 138 26.62 -1.28 0.60
N LYS A 139 26.17 -1.40 -0.66
CA LYS A 139 24.80 -1.19 -1.11
C LYS A 139 24.32 -2.41 -1.87
N LEU A 140 23.06 -2.76 -1.71
CA LEU A 140 22.44 -3.91 -2.35
C LEU A 140 21.68 -3.44 -3.59
N ASP A 141 22.01 -4.02 -4.74
CA ASP A 141 21.29 -3.83 -5.99
C ASP A 141 20.62 -5.13 -6.45
N TYR A 142 19.63 -4.99 -7.32
CA TYR A 142 18.89 -6.12 -7.85
C TYR A 142 18.66 -5.97 -9.35
N THR A 143 19.28 -6.89 -10.09
CA THR A 143 18.88 -7.21 -11.45
C THR A 143 17.95 -8.42 -11.38
N PRO A 144 16.80 -8.47 -12.08
CA PRO A 144 15.85 -9.59 -11.99
C PRO A 144 16.53 -10.97 -12.00
N GLY A 145 16.44 -11.67 -10.86
CA GLY A 145 17.04 -12.99 -10.64
C GLY A 145 18.43 -13.01 -9.98
N THR A 146 19.09 -11.87 -9.77
CA THR A 146 20.44 -11.81 -9.17
C THR A 146 20.62 -10.56 -8.31
N PHE A 147 21.00 -10.77 -7.05
CA PHE A 147 21.46 -9.69 -6.18
C PHE A 147 22.94 -9.42 -6.40
N THR A 148 23.29 -8.14 -6.46
CA THR A 148 24.67 -7.65 -6.53
C THR A 148 24.91 -6.67 -5.39
N VAL A 149 26.16 -6.53 -4.97
CA VAL A 149 26.56 -5.60 -3.92
C VAL A 149 27.51 -4.57 -4.50
N GLU A 150 27.11 -3.31 -4.51
CA GLU A 150 27.97 -2.19 -4.84
C GLU A 150 28.79 -1.81 -3.61
N ARG A 151 30.11 -1.95 -3.70
CA ARG A 151 31.04 -1.53 -2.66
C ARG A 151 31.58 -0.16 -3.02
N HIS A 152 31.04 0.89 -2.40
CA HIS A 152 31.58 2.23 -2.54
C HIS A 152 32.80 2.40 -1.63
N ILE A 153 33.98 2.54 -2.24
CA ILE A 153 35.27 2.71 -1.57
C ILE A 153 35.65 4.18 -1.67
N ARG A 154 35.75 4.87 -0.52
CA ARG A 154 36.10 6.28 -0.45
C ARG A 154 37.52 6.42 0.06
N GLY A 155 38.44 6.84 -0.79
CA GLY A 155 39.83 7.09 -0.40
C GLY A 155 39.94 8.27 0.56
N LYS A 156 40.67 8.10 1.66
CA LYS A 156 41.10 9.18 2.56
C LYS A 156 42.48 9.64 2.13
N TRP A 157 42.59 10.89 1.71
CA TRP A 157 43.81 11.48 1.21
C TRP A 157 44.26 12.62 2.11
N VAL A 158 45.55 12.71 2.41
CA VAL A 158 46.11 13.77 3.25
C VAL A 158 47.25 14.47 2.53
N CYS A 159 47.35 15.78 2.77
CA CYS A 159 48.54 16.55 2.48
C CYS A 159 49.37 16.75 3.76
N ASP A 160 50.60 16.27 3.79
CA ASP A 160 51.47 16.38 4.97
C ASP A 160 51.91 17.82 5.28
N GLN A 161 52.00 18.70 4.27
CA GLN A 161 52.42 20.09 4.50
C GLN A 161 51.30 20.97 5.03
N CYS A 162 50.07 20.70 4.60
CA CYS A 162 48.92 21.56 4.78
C CYS A 162 47.92 20.93 5.77
N GLU A 163 48.26 19.75 6.32
CA GLU A 163 47.47 18.92 7.24
C GLU A 163 46.00 18.75 6.82
N THR A 164 45.75 18.81 5.52
CA THR A 164 44.39 18.83 4.95
C THR A 164 43.98 17.41 4.57
N LEU A 165 42.84 16.96 5.09
CA LEU A 165 42.17 15.72 4.71
C LEU A 165 41.19 15.97 3.56
N VAL A 166 41.39 15.26 2.45
CA VAL A 166 40.53 15.29 1.26
C VAL A 166 39.86 13.93 1.13
N GLN A 167 38.53 13.92 0.99
CA GLN A 167 37.75 12.72 0.75
C GLN A 167 36.58 13.07 -0.18
N THR A 168 36.49 12.36 -1.31
CA THR A 168 35.41 12.56 -2.27
C THR A 168 34.06 12.21 -1.61
N PRO A 169 33.03 13.08 -1.73
CA PRO A 169 31.70 12.77 -1.25
C PRO A 169 31.06 11.67 -2.09
N VAL A 170 30.24 10.82 -1.47
CA VAL A 170 29.43 9.83 -2.20
C VAL A 170 28.23 10.55 -2.81
N PRO A 171 27.79 10.17 -4.02
CA PRO A 171 26.53 10.65 -4.56
C PRO A 171 25.37 10.50 -3.58
N PRO A 172 24.41 11.43 -3.57
CA PRO A 172 23.24 11.33 -2.71
C PRO A 172 22.44 10.07 -3.05
N HIS A 173 21.88 9.44 -2.03
CA HIS A 173 21.04 8.26 -2.17
C HIS A 173 19.59 8.59 -1.79
N VAL A 174 18.63 7.82 -2.33
CA VAL A 174 17.19 8.01 -2.04
C VAL A 174 16.90 7.82 -0.55
N ILE A 175 17.51 6.80 0.06
CA ILE A 175 17.40 6.49 1.49
C ILE A 175 18.76 6.71 2.15
N ASP A 176 18.84 7.73 3.00
CA ASP A 176 20.04 8.05 3.75
C ASP A 176 20.46 6.89 4.65
N LYS A 177 21.73 6.49 4.56
CA LYS A 177 22.28 5.30 5.24
C LYS A 177 21.52 3.99 4.94
N GLY A 178 20.63 3.97 3.94
CA GLY A 178 19.92 2.78 3.51
C GLY A 178 20.86 1.77 2.85
N ILE A 179 20.48 0.49 2.91
CA ILE A 179 21.15 -0.59 2.18
C ILE A 179 20.82 -0.57 0.67
N PRO A 180 19.61 -0.25 0.19
CA PRO A 180 19.29 -0.45 -1.22
C PRO A 180 19.91 0.64 -2.11
N THR A 181 20.27 0.25 -3.33
CA THR A 181 20.56 1.16 -4.45
C THR A 181 19.26 1.73 -5.01
N ALA A 182 19.39 2.74 -5.89
CA ALA A 182 18.25 3.26 -6.64
C ALA A 182 17.62 2.18 -7.55
N GLY A 183 18.42 1.25 -8.10
CA GLY A 183 17.96 0.15 -8.94
C GLY A 183 17.02 -0.81 -8.21
N LEU A 184 17.43 -1.27 -7.01
CA LEU A 184 16.57 -2.12 -6.17
C LEU A 184 15.28 -1.41 -5.73
N LEU A 185 15.35 -0.12 -5.37
CA LEU A 185 14.15 0.66 -5.02
C LEU A 185 13.20 0.79 -6.21
N ALA A 186 13.72 1.14 -7.39
CA ALA A 186 12.95 1.24 -8.61
C ALA A 186 12.27 -0.09 -8.95
N HIS A 187 13.01 -1.20 -8.90
CA HIS A 187 12.45 -2.54 -9.12
C HIS A 187 11.32 -2.86 -8.14
N THR A 188 11.52 -2.57 -6.85
CA THR A 188 10.52 -2.84 -5.80
C THR A 188 9.22 -2.05 -6.04
N LEU A 189 9.34 -0.77 -6.40
CA LEU A 189 8.20 0.11 -6.69
C LEU A 189 7.47 -0.29 -7.97
N VAL A 190 8.20 -0.51 -9.07
CA VAL A 190 7.61 -0.94 -10.35
C VAL A 190 6.93 -2.29 -10.20
N SER A 191 7.59 -3.24 -9.52
CA SER A 191 7.00 -4.54 -9.22
C SER A 191 5.71 -4.39 -8.41
N LYS A 192 5.70 -3.57 -7.35
CA LYS A 192 4.51 -3.42 -6.48
C LYS A 192 3.36 -2.75 -7.20
N PHE A 193 3.63 -1.63 -7.88
CA PHE A 193 2.58 -0.75 -8.41
C PHE A 193 2.31 -0.93 -9.90
N GLY A 194 3.35 -1.17 -10.71
CA GLY A 194 3.24 -1.40 -12.15
C GLY A 194 2.83 -2.84 -12.47
N ASP A 195 3.47 -3.82 -11.83
CA ASP A 195 3.24 -5.25 -12.10
C ASP A 195 2.28 -5.92 -11.10
N HIS A 196 1.72 -5.14 -10.17
CA HIS A 196 0.79 -5.62 -9.13
C HIS A 196 1.33 -6.80 -8.31
N LEU A 197 2.63 -6.78 -8.00
CA LEU A 197 3.32 -7.82 -7.27
C LEU A 197 3.42 -7.43 -5.77
N PRO A 198 2.56 -8.00 -4.89
CA PRO A 198 2.53 -7.64 -3.46
C PRO A 198 3.87 -7.97 -2.76
N LEU A 199 4.18 -7.28 -1.66
CA LEU A 199 5.52 -7.32 -1.05
C LEU A 199 5.85 -8.70 -0.50
N TYR A 200 4.88 -9.42 0.08
CA TYR A 200 5.09 -10.81 0.51
C TYR A 200 5.54 -11.73 -0.65
N ARG A 201 5.08 -11.45 -1.87
CA ARG A 201 5.46 -12.22 -3.06
C ARG A 201 6.85 -11.81 -3.55
N GLN A 202 7.18 -10.52 -3.47
CA GLN A 202 8.52 -10.01 -3.77
C GLN A 202 9.56 -10.60 -2.80
N GLU A 203 9.29 -10.64 -1.50
CA GLU A 203 10.15 -11.28 -0.50
C GLU A 203 10.47 -12.73 -0.90
N ARG A 204 9.46 -13.51 -1.30
CA ARG A 204 9.65 -14.89 -1.77
C ARG A 204 10.47 -14.98 -3.06
N ILE A 205 10.38 -13.99 -3.95
CA ILE A 205 11.20 -13.91 -5.17
C ILE A 205 12.66 -13.61 -4.81
N TYR A 206 12.87 -12.64 -3.92
CA TYR A 206 14.20 -12.27 -3.43
C TYR A 206 14.87 -13.42 -2.67
N ALA A 207 14.12 -14.16 -1.85
CA ALA A 207 14.62 -15.37 -1.20
C ALA A 207 15.16 -16.40 -2.20
N ARG A 208 14.49 -16.59 -3.35
CA ARG A 208 14.98 -17.47 -4.43
C ARG A 208 16.21 -16.93 -5.13
N ALA A 209 16.40 -15.60 -5.14
CA ALA A 209 17.59 -14.94 -5.65
C ALA A 209 18.75 -14.88 -4.62
N GLY A 210 18.58 -15.50 -3.45
CA GLY A 210 19.65 -15.67 -2.45
C GLY A 210 19.62 -14.71 -1.27
N LEU A 211 18.62 -13.82 -1.18
CA LEU A 211 18.45 -12.93 -0.02
C LEU A 211 16.97 -12.64 0.24
N ALA A 212 16.43 -13.14 1.35
CA ALA A 212 15.09 -12.78 1.79
C ALA A 212 15.11 -11.39 2.43
N ILE A 213 14.40 -10.44 1.84
CA ILE A 213 14.21 -9.10 2.41
C ILE A 213 12.84 -9.06 3.07
N PRO A 214 12.74 -8.83 4.39
CA PRO A 214 11.47 -8.84 5.11
C PRO A 214 10.47 -7.86 4.50
N GLN A 215 9.18 -8.23 4.51
CA GLN A 215 8.08 -7.37 4.06
C GLN A 215 8.07 -6.00 4.71
N SER A 216 8.32 -5.91 6.02
CA SER A 216 8.41 -4.63 6.75
C SER A 216 9.52 -3.74 6.19
N THR A 217 10.68 -4.32 5.85
CA THR A 217 11.79 -3.57 5.23
C THR A 217 11.40 -3.05 3.85
N LEU A 218 10.74 -3.88 3.03
CA LEU A 218 10.23 -3.45 1.72
C LEU A 218 9.15 -2.37 1.86
N GLY A 219 8.25 -2.50 2.83
CA GLY A 219 7.20 -1.53 3.14
C GLY A 219 7.78 -0.17 3.53
N ALA A 220 8.76 -0.16 4.44
CA ALA A 220 9.47 1.04 4.83
C ALA A 220 10.16 1.72 3.64
N TRP A 221 10.79 0.95 2.74
CA TRP A 221 11.40 1.51 1.52
C TRP A 221 10.36 2.13 0.58
N VAL A 222 9.21 1.48 0.40
CA VAL A 222 8.10 1.99 -0.40
C VAL A 222 7.59 3.31 0.20
N GLY A 223 7.38 3.37 1.52
CA GLY A 223 6.94 4.57 2.21
C GLY A 223 7.90 5.74 2.04
N ILE A 224 9.20 5.52 2.28
CA ILE A 224 10.23 6.56 2.10
C ILE A 224 10.26 7.05 0.64
N CYS A 225 10.22 6.14 -0.33
CA CYS A 225 10.19 6.53 -1.74
C CYS A 225 8.93 7.34 -2.09
N GLY A 226 7.78 7.00 -1.51
CA GLY A 226 6.53 7.75 -1.68
C GLY A 226 6.68 9.21 -1.27
N VAL A 227 7.35 9.49 -0.15
CA VAL A 227 7.64 10.86 0.30
C VAL A 227 8.66 11.55 -0.62
N ARG A 228 9.75 10.86 -0.99
CA ARG A 228 10.82 11.43 -1.82
C ARG A 228 10.41 11.73 -3.26
N LEU A 229 9.38 11.05 -3.76
CA LEU A 229 8.84 11.21 -5.13
C LEU A 229 7.60 12.12 -5.18
N GLN A 230 7.29 12.85 -4.10
CA GLN A 230 6.20 13.83 -4.14
C GLN A 230 6.48 14.92 -5.19
N PRO A 231 5.46 15.39 -5.92
CA PRO A 231 5.60 16.50 -6.87
C PRO A 231 6.17 17.76 -6.19
N LEU A 232 7.01 18.50 -6.92
CA LEU A 232 7.60 19.77 -6.48
C LEU A 232 6.57 20.91 -6.49
#